data_AF-A0A7M4DIY5-F1
#
_entry.id   AF-A0A7M4DIY5-F1
#
_cell.length_a   1.000
_cell.length_b   1.000
_cell.length_c   1.000
_cell.angle_alpha   90.00
_cell.angle_beta   90.00
_cell.angle_gamma   90.00
#
_symmetry.space_group_name_H-M   'P 1'
#
loop_
_entity.id
_entity.type
_entity.pdbx_description
1 polymer ?
#
loop_
_entity_poly.entity_id
_entity_poly.type
_entity_poly.pdbx_seq_one_letter_code
_entity_poly.pdbx_strand_id
1 'polypeptide(L)'
;MPDQQTPPAPAALPPPRRTRSSAGRLVVLLLVLVLGVPVIGFTLVRLAVGPGPDGAGGGPTVGSPSPPTDRTPAADPYPSSGSFTGSDLELALNVALASRDRSAFFSRVEGAAVEPLNLWWDNMDRIGWSEGALSILGPESVGYADHTATVTVTLGAAMTFSPRVPSGTDHPDAGLTYVQSLRYSATIRVTDGGADGVISEWGTYEQVAPWDVEPLYVVQTEHAVIAGYQDESALVDRVATLAESAAAYIIEAYEHERGYAPVQRMPLFVSEDAARFDLWFSSSEPAPISDWWPDRSGTNFTLASPAATAGLGAHVATGGDAGGVVTIGPSGILHGDTFLRSTMAHEFAHTVAAAMLPDRTGPAGTAR
;
A
#
# COMPACT_ATOMS: atom_id res chain seq x y z
N MET A 1 91.09 1.00 15.89
CA MET A 1 89.89 0.54 15.16
C MET A 1 89.19 -0.50 16.00
N PRO A 2 88.05 -0.16 16.62
CA PRO A 2 87.11 -1.13 17.16
C PRO A 2 85.88 -1.25 16.24
N ASP A 3 85.45 -2.48 16.00
CA ASP A 3 84.31 -2.86 15.18
C ASP A 3 82.99 -2.27 15.69
N GLN A 4 82.29 -1.55 14.82
CA GLN A 4 80.88 -1.18 15.03
C GLN A 4 80.01 -2.42 14.83
N GLN A 5 79.57 -3.04 15.92
CA GLN A 5 78.49 -4.03 15.89
C GLN A 5 77.17 -3.35 15.49
N THR A 6 76.63 -3.77 14.35
CA THR A 6 75.29 -3.42 13.89
C THR A 6 74.26 -4.00 14.86
N PRO A 7 73.24 -3.24 15.32
CA PRO A 7 72.19 -3.79 16.17
C PRO A 7 71.35 -4.83 15.40
N PRO A 8 70.85 -5.88 16.07
CA PRO A 8 70.05 -6.90 15.42
C PRO A 8 68.71 -6.32 14.93
N ALA A 9 68.28 -6.79 13.75
CA ALA A 9 67.01 -6.40 13.16
C ALA A 9 65.82 -6.74 14.09
N PRO A 10 64.77 -5.89 14.13
CA PRO A 10 63.58 -6.19 14.93
C PRO A 10 62.92 -7.48 14.44
N ALA A 11 62.51 -8.33 15.38
CA ALA A 11 61.75 -9.53 15.07
C ALA A 11 60.46 -9.16 14.32
N ALA A 12 60.21 -9.85 13.20
CA ALA A 12 58.98 -9.67 12.43
C ALA A 12 57.76 -9.95 13.32
N LEU A 13 56.82 -9.00 13.34
CA LEU A 13 55.54 -9.20 14.03
C LEU A 13 54.81 -10.39 13.40
N PRO A 14 54.18 -11.26 14.22
CA PRO A 14 53.37 -12.35 13.69
C PRO A 14 52.21 -11.79 12.86
N PRO A 15 51.81 -12.46 11.76
CA PRO A 15 50.71 -12.01 10.93
C PRO A 15 49.44 -11.89 11.78
N PRO A 16 48.58 -10.88 11.52
CA PRO A 16 47.37 -10.69 12.30
C PRO A 16 46.51 -11.94 12.21
N ARG A 17 46.27 -12.57 13.36
CA ARG A 17 45.27 -13.64 13.49
C ARG A 17 43.94 -13.04 13.10
N ARG A 18 43.37 -13.48 11.96
CA ARG A 18 41.97 -13.25 11.62
C ARG A 18 41.12 -13.94 12.69
N THR A 19 40.78 -13.21 13.74
CA THR A 19 39.65 -13.56 14.59
C THR A 19 38.42 -13.39 13.70
N ARG A 20 37.75 -14.50 13.38
CA ARG A 20 36.37 -14.46 12.88
C ARG A 20 35.53 -13.89 14.02
N SER A 21 35.45 -12.57 14.13
CA SER A 21 34.59 -11.92 15.09
C SER A 21 33.15 -12.03 14.56
N SER A 22 32.32 -12.73 15.31
CA SER A 22 30.87 -12.76 15.17
C SER A 22 30.22 -11.41 15.52
N ALA A 23 31.00 -10.34 15.65
CA ALA A 23 30.56 -8.99 16.01
C ALA A 23 29.93 -8.23 14.83
N GLY A 24 30.13 -8.68 13.59
CA GLY A 24 29.45 -8.14 12.40
C GLY A 24 27.95 -8.51 12.32
N ARG A 25 27.51 -9.55 13.06
CA ARG A 25 26.11 -10.03 13.04
C ARG A 25 25.13 -9.21 13.89
N LEU A 26 25.63 -8.26 14.69
CA LEU A 26 24.78 -7.48 15.61
C LEU A 26 24.40 -6.09 15.07
N VAL A 27 25.11 -5.56 14.07
CA VAL A 27 24.92 -4.16 13.63
C VAL A 27 23.70 -4.02 12.70
N VAL A 28 23.41 -5.02 11.86
CA VAL A 28 22.21 -5.01 11.00
C VAL A 28 20.93 -5.24 11.81
N LEU A 29 21.01 -6.02 12.90
CA LEU A 29 19.87 -6.28 13.80
C LEU A 29 19.60 -5.13 14.80
N LEU A 30 20.62 -4.32 15.15
CA LEU A 30 20.45 -3.16 16.02
C LEU A 30 19.86 -1.93 15.29
N LEU A 31 19.95 -1.87 13.96
CA LEU A 31 19.34 -0.81 13.15
C LEU A 31 17.80 -0.91 13.12
N VAL A 32 17.23 -2.09 13.36
CA VAL A 32 15.77 -2.34 13.40
C VAL A 32 15.18 -2.08 14.80
N LEU A 33 16.00 -1.99 15.86
CA LEU A 33 15.50 -2.04 17.24
C LEU A 33 15.48 -0.69 17.99
N VAL A 34 15.94 0.41 17.40
CA VAL A 34 16.01 1.70 18.11
C VAL A 34 14.98 2.66 17.53
N LEU A 35 13.85 2.77 18.26
CA LEU A 35 12.68 3.66 18.10
C LEU A 35 11.43 3.04 17.44
N GLY A 36 10.60 2.41 18.28
CA GLY A 36 9.15 2.59 18.29
C GLY A 36 8.37 1.93 17.16
N VAL A 37 8.08 0.63 17.29
CA VAL A 37 7.00 -0.03 16.55
C VAL A 37 5.70 0.15 17.34
N PRO A 38 4.75 1.00 16.92
CA PRO A 38 3.35 0.79 17.23
C PRO A 38 2.75 -0.11 16.15
N VAL A 39 2.66 -1.41 16.45
CA VAL A 39 1.74 -2.31 15.73
C VAL A 39 0.34 -1.81 16.05
N ILE A 40 -0.30 -1.09 15.12
CA ILE A 40 -1.71 -0.71 15.26
C ILE A 40 -2.54 -1.96 14.94
N GLY A 41 -2.76 -2.78 15.97
CA GLY A 41 -3.69 -3.89 15.93
C GLY A 41 -5.12 -3.35 15.91
N PHE A 42 -5.84 -3.58 14.82
CA PHE A 42 -7.22 -3.15 14.66
C PHE A 42 -8.16 -4.07 15.45
N THR A 43 -8.81 -3.51 16.48
CA THR A 43 -9.91 -4.16 17.21
C THR A 43 -11.23 -4.02 16.46
N LEU A 44 -11.84 -5.14 16.08
CA LEU A 44 -13.19 -5.23 15.54
C LEU A 44 -14.23 -4.80 16.61
N VAL A 45 -14.80 -3.61 16.48
CA VAL A 45 -15.99 -3.22 17.24
C VAL A 45 -17.23 -3.51 16.39
N ARG A 46 -17.99 -4.52 16.81
CA ARG A 46 -19.32 -4.83 16.27
C ARG A 46 -20.32 -3.75 16.69
N LEU A 47 -20.97 -3.11 15.71
CA LEU A 47 -22.16 -2.30 15.95
C LEU A 47 -23.42 -3.18 15.80
N ALA A 48 -24.09 -3.38 16.92
CA ALA A 48 -25.41 -4.00 17.00
C ALA A 48 -26.49 -2.95 16.67
N VAL A 49 -27.31 -3.21 15.64
CA VAL A 49 -28.53 -2.44 15.37
C VAL A 49 -29.71 -3.20 15.97
N GLY A 50 -30.38 -2.59 16.94
CA GLY A 50 -31.67 -3.03 17.48
C GLY A 50 -32.83 -2.26 16.84
N PRO A 51 -34.04 -2.84 16.79
CA PRO A 51 -35.19 -2.33 16.03
C PRO A 51 -35.91 -1.16 16.73
N GLY A 52 -36.55 -0.31 15.93
CA GLY A 52 -37.21 0.93 16.36
C GLY A 52 -38.56 0.76 17.06
N PRO A 53 -39.37 1.83 17.11
CA PRO A 53 -40.82 1.68 17.26
C PRO A 53 -41.63 2.52 16.26
N ASP A 54 -42.79 1.94 15.93
CA ASP A 54 -43.88 2.46 15.13
C ASP A 54 -44.43 3.82 15.59
N GLY A 55 -44.98 4.57 14.63
CA GLY A 55 -45.78 5.76 14.88
C GLY A 55 -46.72 6.06 13.71
N ALA A 56 -47.87 5.40 13.70
CA ALA A 56 -48.98 5.65 12.77
C ALA A 56 -49.62 7.04 12.97
N GLY A 57 -50.09 7.65 11.88
CA GLY A 57 -50.95 8.84 11.89
C GLY A 57 -51.63 9.05 10.55
N GLY A 58 -52.87 8.58 10.40
CA GLY A 58 -53.69 8.76 9.21
C GLY A 58 -54.44 10.11 9.17
N GLY A 59 -54.91 10.47 7.97
CA GLY A 59 -55.87 11.55 7.75
C GLY A 59 -56.11 11.82 6.25
N PRO A 60 -57.35 11.75 5.73
CA PRO A 60 -57.66 11.75 4.30
C PRO A 60 -57.90 13.17 3.76
N THR A 61 -57.75 13.40 2.44
CA THR A 61 -58.84 13.94 1.59
C THR A 61 -58.44 14.21 0.11
N VAL A 62 -59.37 13.77 -0.76
CA VAL A 62 -59.90 14.41 -1.98
C VAL A 62 -58.99 14.55 -3.21
N GLY A 63 -59.49 13.98 -4.31
CA GLY A 63 -58.80 13.85 -5.58
C GLY A 63 -58.98 15.02 -6.54
N SER A 64 -58.13 14.99 -7.56
CA SER A 64 -58.30 15.72 -8.82
C SER A 64 -57.88 14.79 -9.98
N PRO A 65 -58.60 14.81 -11.11
CA PRO A 65 -58.50 13.78 -12.14
C PRO A 65 -57.27 13.96 -13.02
N SER A 66 -56.56 12.86 -13.26
CA SER A 66 -55.36 12.77 -14.10
C SER A 66 -55.68 12.84 -15.61
N PRO A 67 -54.81 13.43 -16.44
CA PRO A 67 -54.77 13.16 -17.87
C PRO A 67 -54.18 11.75 -18.13
N PRO A 68 -54.49 11.09 -19.26
CA PRO A 68 -54.06 9.73 -19.52
C PRO A 68 -52.58 9.71 -19.93
N THR A 69 -51.73 9.15 -19.08
CA THR A 69 -50.37 8.71 -19.45
C THR A 69 -50.18 7.27 -18.98
N ASP A 70 -50.77 6.34 -19.71
CA ASP A 70 -50.41 4.92 -19.65
C ASP A 70 -49.02 4.73 -20.29
N ARG A 71 -48.00 4.96 -19.48
CA ARG A 71 -46.83 4.08 -19.37
C ARG A 71 -46.48 4.02 -17.90
N THR A 72 -46.97 3.00 -17.20
CA THR A 72 -46.37 2.59 -15.94
C THR A 72 -44.87 2.43 -16.23
N PRO A 73 -43.96 3.14 -15.53
CA PRO A 73 -42.55 2.78 -15.58
C PRO A 73 -42.49 1.30 -15.27
N ALA A 74 -41.83 0.51 -16.13
CA ALA A 74 -41.55 -0.86 -15.76
C ALA A 74 -40.96 -0.82 -14.35
N ALA A 75 -41.56 -1.56 -13.41
CA ALA A 75 -41.00 -1.68 -12.08
C ALA A 75 -39.53 -2.04 -12.26
N ASP A 76 -38.64 -1.30 -11.60
CA ASP A 76 -37.23 -1.62 -11.63
C ASP A 76 -37.12 -3.11 -11.25
N PRO A 77 -36.54 -3.97 -12.11
CA PRO A 77 -36.55 -5.41 -11.87
C PRO A 77 -35.87 -5.81 -10.55
N TYR A 78 -35.17 -4.87 -9.90
CA TYR A 78 -34.45 -5.10 -8.65
C TYR A 78 -35.06 -4.29 -7.48
N PRO A 79 -35.12 -4.89 -6.28
CA PRO A 79 -35.58 -4.16 -5.10
C PRO A 79 -34.63 -3.01 -4.79
N SER A 80 -35.17 -1.86 -4.38
CA SER A 80 -34.40 -0.65 -4.03
C SER A 80 -33.52 -0.80 -2.80
N SER A 81 -33.73 -1.87 -2.03
CA SER A 81 -32.88 -2.26 -0.90
C SER A 81 -32.67 -3.77 -0.89
N GLY A 82 -31.56 -4.20 -0.30
CA GLY A 82 -31.18 -5.60 -0.28
C GLY A 82 -29.78 -5.80 0.26
N SER A 83 -29.15 -6.88 -0.18
CA SER A 83 -27.80 -7.29 0.21
C SER A 83 -26.90 -7.23 -1.03
N PHE A 84 -25.76 -6.55 -0.91
CA PHE A 84 -24.75 -6.41 -1.94
C PHE A 84 -23.58 -7.33 -1.62
N THR A 85 -23.27 -8.23 -2.55
CA THR A 85 -22.12 -9.14 -2.49
C THR A 85 -20.99 -8.67 -3.40
N GLY A 86 -21.32 -8.01 -4.52
CA GLY A 86 -20.32 -7.44 -5.44
C GLY A 86 -19.47 -8.44 -6.23
N SER A 87 -19.78 -9.73 -6.18
CA SER A 87 -18.93 -10.79 -6.76
C SER A 87 -18.68 -10.65 -8.27
N ASP A 88 -19.68 -10.21 -9.05
CA ASP A 88 -19.52 -10.01 -10.49
C ASP A 88 -18.77 -8.70 -10.81
N LEU A 89 -18.96 -7.67 -9.97
CA LEU A 89 -18.20 -6.43 -10.05
C LEU A 89 -16.72 -6.68 -9.77
N GLU A 90 -16.39 -7.38 -8.68
CA GLU A 90 -15.01 -7.73 -8.32
C GLU A 90 -14.35 -8.57 -9.40
N LEU A 91 -15.05 -9.58 -9.94
CA LEU A 91 -14.56 -10.38 -11.05
C LEU A 91 -14.20 -9.50 -12.25
N ALA A 92 -15.10 -8.61 -12.67
CA ALA A 92 -14.88 -7.74 -13.82
C ALA A 92 -13.70 -6.77 -13.59
N LEU A 93 -13.62 -6.15 -12.41
CA LEU A 93 -12.55 -5.23 -12.04
C LEU A 93 -11.20 -5.93 -11.97
N ASN A 94 -11.11 -7.11 -11.35
CA ASN A 94 -9.86 -7.87 -11.26
C ASN A 94 -9.39 -8.39 -12.61
N VAL A 95 -10.29 -8.81 -13.51
CA VAL A 95 -9.93 -9.16 -14.89
C VAL A 95 -9.34 -7.94 -15.62
N ALA A 96 -9.95 -6.77 -15.46
CA ALA A 96 -9.45 -5.53 -16.06
C ALA A 96 -8.09 -5.10 -15.48
N LEU A 97 -7.92 -5.16 -14.15
CA LEU A 97 -6.67 -4.80 -13.48
C LEU A 97 -5.52 -5.77 -13.82
N ALA A 98 -5.79 -7.08 -13.85
CA ALA A 98 -4.80 -8.09 -14.20
C ALA A 98 -4.32 -7.98 -15.66
N SER A 99 -5.21 -7.58 -16.57
CA SER A 99 -4.89 -7.34 -17.98
C SER A 99 -4.45 -5.92 -18.29
N ARG A 100 -4.48 -5.02 -17.30
CA ARG A 100 -4.30 -3.57 -17.45
C ARG A 100 -5.20 -2.96 -18.54
N ASP A 101 -6.41 -3.50 -18.68
CA ASP A 101 -7.42 -2.95 -19.59
C ASP A 101 -8.15 -1.79 -18.92
N ARG A 102 -7.62 -0.59 -19.16
CA ARG A 102 -8.21 0.66 -18.66
C ARG A 102 -9.65 0.85 -19.11
N SER A 103 -9.98 0.51 -20.36
CA SER A 103 -11.33 0.71 -20.88
C SER A 103 -12.33 -0.23 -20.18
N ALA A 104 -11.94 -1.48 -19.93
CA ALA A 104 -12.76 -2.42 -19.18
C ALA A 104 -12.93 -1.97 -17.72
N PHE A 105 -11.86 -1.49 -17.06
CA PHE A 105 -11.94 -0.98 -15.70
C PHE A 105 -12.89 0.22 -15.59
N PHE A 106 -12.70 1.25 -16.41
CA PHE A 106 -13.52 2.46 -16.37
C PHE A 106 -14.93 2.27 -16.96
N SER A 107 -15.25 1.11 -17.56
CA SER A 107 -16.65 0.75 -17.84
C SER A 107 -17.46 0.47 -16.56
N ARG A 108 -16.77 0.25 -15.43
CA ARG A 108 -17.32 -0.01 -14.10
C ARG A 108 -17.17 1.19 -13.15
N VAL A 109 -16.78 2.35 -13.66
CA VAL A 109 -16.56 3.57 -12.86
C VAL A 109 -17.32 4.73 -13.48
N GLU A 110 -18.02 5.50 -12.66
CA GLU A 110 -18.76 6.68 -13.07
C GLU A 110 -18.72 7.79 -12.00
N GLY A 111 -19.31 8.94 -12.33
CA GLY A 111 -19.53 10.01 -11.36
C GLY A 111 -18.22 10.56 -10.76
N ALA A 112 -18.24 10.79 -9.45
CA ALA A 112 -17.14 11.39 -8.71
C ALA A 112 -15.93 10.44 -8.55
N ALA A 113 -16.12 9.13 -8.77
CA ALA A 113 -15.02 8.16 -8.70
C ALA A 113 -14.05 8.25 -9.88
N VAL A 114 -14.48 8.81 -11.02
CA VAL A 114 -13.70 8.79 -12.28
C VAL A 114 -12.36 9.52 -12.13
N GLU A 115 -12.36 10.72 -11.57
CA GLU A 115 -11.15 11.54 -11.45
C GLU A 115 -10.08 10.91 -10.54
N PRO A 116 -10.36 10.56 -9.27
CA PRO A 116 -9.35 9.97 -8.39
C PRO A 116 -8.87 8.60 -8.88
N LEU A 117 -9.73 7.77 -9.49
CA LEU A 117 -9.29 6.50 -10.04
C LEU A 117 -8.45 6.66 -11.32
N ASN A 118 -8.69 7.68 -12.14
CA ASN A 118 -7.81 8.01 -13.26
C ASN A 118 -6.43 8.44 -12.76
N LEU A 119 -6.39 9.28 -11.72
CA LEU A 119 -5.15 9.69 -11.09
C LEU A 119 -4.37 8.49 -10.54
N TRP A 120 -5.03 7.61 -9.79
CA TRP A 120 -4.44 6.38 -9.29
C TRP A 120 -3.84 5.55 -10.44
N TRP A 121 -4.61 5.31 -11.50
CA TRP A 121 -4.15 4.53 -12.65
C TRP A 121 -2.93 5.17 -13.33
N ASP A 122 -2.99 6.48 -13.60
CA ASP A 122 -1.90 7.22 -14.24
C ASP A 122 -0.62 7.18 -13.40
N ASN A 123 -0.75 7.31 -12.08
CA ASN A 123 0.37 7.24 -11.16
C ASN A 123 0.97 5.83 -11.07
N MET A 124 0.13 4.78 -11.07
CA MET A 124 0.62 3.39 -11.15
C MET A 124 1.32 3.11 -12.49
N ASP A 125 0.82 3.65 -13.61
CA ASP A 125 1.48 3.56 -14.92
C ASP A 125 2.87 4.21 -14.90
N ARG A 126 3.02 5.37 -14.24
CA ARG A 126 4.33 6.05 -14.09
C ARG A 126 5.31 5.30 -13.20
N ILE A 127 4.82 4.71 -12.10
CA ILE A 127 5.61 3.83 -11.21
C ILE A 127 6.04 2.55 -11.95
N GLY A 128 5.24 2.10 -12.90
CA GLY A 128 5.48 0.89 -13.68
C GLY A 128 4.92 -0.34 -12.98
N TRP A 129 3.61 -0.44 -12.90
CA TRP A 129 2.94 -1.67 -12.48
C TRP A 129 2.77 -2.69 -13.60
N SER A 130 2.61 -3.95 -13.19
CA SER A 130 2.46 -5.11 -14.09
C SER A 130 1.07 -5.73 -14.05
N GLU A 131 0.45 -5.75 -12.87
CA GLU A 131 -0.92 -6.20 -12.61
C GLU A 131 -1.43 -5.49 -11.36
N GLY A 132 -2.74 -5.49 -11.13
CA GLY A 132 -3.30 -5.02 -9.87
C GLY A 132 -4.51 -5.83 -9.45
N ALA A 133 -5.02 -5.50 -8.28
CA ALA A 133 -6.11 -6.20 -7.67
C ALA A 133 -6.97 -5.25 -6.85
N LEU A 134 -8.27 -5.56 -6.81
CA LEU A 134 -9.23 -4.97 -5.93
C LEU A 134 -9.92 -6.08 -5.12
N SER A 135 -10.15 -5.84 -3.84
CA SER A 135 -10.99 -6.72 -3.01
C SER A 135 -11.90 -5.90 -2.12
N ILE A 136 -13.16 -6.31 -1.99
CA ILE A 136 -14.12 -5.73 -1.05
C ILE A 136 -13.84 -6.30 0.34
N LEU A 137 -13.65 -5.41 1.31
CA LEU A 137 -13.42 -5.77 2.71
C LEU A 137 -14.72 -5.70 3.50
N GLY A 138 -14.97 -6.71 4.33
CA GLY A 138 -16.12 -6.71 5.25
C GLY A 138 -16.85 -8.06 5.30
N PRO A 139 -18.09 -8.08 5.80
CA PRO A 139 -18.92 -9.28 5.73
C PRO A 139 -19.16 -9.69 4.28
N GLU A 140 -19.48 -10.98 4.05
CA GLU A 140 -19.79 -11.54 2.71
C GLU A 140 -20.88 -10.75 1.96
N SER A 141 -21.68 -9.96 2.69
CA SER A 141 -22.55 -8.97 2.07
C SER A 141 -22.77 -7.75 2.94
N VAL A 142 -22.99 -6.60 2.31
CA VAL A 142 -23.32 -5.33 2.95
C VAL A 142 -24.75 -4.94 2.55
N GLY A 143 -25.52 -4.35 3.47
CA GLY A 143 -26.84 -3.85 3.14
C GLY A 143 -26.77 -2.67 2.18
N TYR A 144 -27.66 -2.62 1.19
CA TYR A 144 -27.81 -1.47 0.29
C TYR A 144 -29.21 -0.85 0.42
N ALA A 145 -29.30 0.45 0.22
CA ALA A 145 -30.54 1.22 0.19
C ALA A 145 -30.48 2.24 -0.95
N ASP A 146 -31.64 2.53 -1.55
CA ASP A 146 -31.76 3.37 -2.74
C ASP A 146 -30.77 2.97 -3.86
N HIS A 147 -30.58 1.66 -4.04
CA HIS A 147 -29.61 1.06 -4.97
C HIS A 147 -28.15 1.48 -4.73
N THR A 148 -27.78 1.84 -3.51
CA THR A 148 -26.43 2.24 -3.15
C THR A 148 -25.88 1.46 -1.97
N ALA A 149 -24.62 1.05 -2.07
CA ALA A 149 -23.85 0.43 -0.99
C ALA A 149 -22.51 1.16 -0.86
N THR A 150 -22.13 1.54 0.35
CA THR A 150 -20.76 2.01 0.63
C THR A 150 -19.98 0.87 1.24
N VAL A 151 -18.83 0.57 0.65
CA VAL A 151 -17.97 -0.54 1.05
C VAL A 151 -16.53 -0.04 1.24
N THR A 152 -15.80 -0.71 2.12
CA THR A 152 -14.34 -0.57 2.18
C THR A 152 -13.75 -1.53 1.16
N VAL A 153 -12.76 -1.08 0.39
CA VAL A 153 -12.04 -1.93 -0.57
C VAL A 153 -10.54 -1.80 -0.37
N THR A 154 -9.78 -2.84 -0.70
CA THR A 154 -8.36 -2.66 -1.02
C THR A 154 -8.22 -2.43 -2.51
N LEU A 155 -7.40 -1.47 -2.94
CA LEU A 155 -6.94 -1.36 -4.31
C LEU A 155 -5.41 -1.29 -4.31
N GLY A 156 -4.78 -2.06 -5.19
CA GLY A 156 -3.33 -2.16 -5.22
C GLY A 156 -2.77 -2.59 -6.56
N ALA A 157 -1.44 -2.53 -6.65
CA ALA A 157 -0.68 -2.88 -7.84
C ALA A 157 0.60 -3.66 -7.49
N ALA A 158 0.98 -4.59 -8.36
CA ALA A 158 2.31 -5.18 -8.43
C ALA A 158 3.24 -4.23 -9.20
N MET A 159 3.85 -3.32 -8.45
CA MET A 159 4.74 -2.26 -8.90
C MET A 159 6.16 -2.78 -9.18
N THR A 160 6.97 -1.98 -9.86
CA THR A 160 8.39 -2.30 -10.16
C THR A 160 9.23 -2.60 -8.91
N PHE A 161 8.81 -2.10 -7.75
CA PHE A 161 9.45 -2.32 -6.46
C PHE A 161 8.73 -3.34 -5.58
N SER A 162 7.63 -3.94 -6.04
CA SER A 162 6.89 -4.90 -5.23
C SER A 162 7.77 -6.12 -4.90
N PRO A 163 7.71 -6.62 -3.65
CA PRO A 163 8.53 -7.74 -3.25
C PRO A 163 8.32 -8.97 -4.14
N ARG A 164 9.37 -9.75 -4.30
CA ARG A 164 9.38 -11.06 -4.96
C ARG A 164 10.19 -12.01 -4.14
N VAL A 165 9.53 -12.96 -3.52
CA VAL A 165 10.20 -14.03 -2.80
C VAL A 165 10.44 -15.20 -3.77
N PRO A 166 11.70 -15.63 -4.00
CA PRO A 166 11.99 -16.69 -4.96
C PRO A 166 11.23 -17.99 -4.68
N SER A 167 10.80 -18.65 -5.75
CA SER A 167 10.25 -20.00 -5.68
C SER A 167 11.29 -20.96 -5.09
N GLY A 168 10.92 -21.75 -4.10
CA GLY A 168 11.81 -22.72 -3.44
C GLY A 168 12.43 -22.25 -2.12
N THR A 169 12.03 -21.08 -1.62
CA THR A 169 12.25 -20.72 -0.21
C THR A 169 11.15 -21.29 0.68
N ASP A 170 11.38 -21.36 2.00
CA ASP A 170 10.36 -21.77 2.99
C ASP A 170 9.31 -20.68 3.28
N HIS A 171 9.33 -19.57 2.52
CA HIS A 171 8.38 -18.48 2.71
C HIS A 171 6.97 -18.90 2.27
N PRO A 172 5.91 -18.53 3.02
CA PRO A 172 4.54 -18.94 2.69
C PRO A 172 4.04 -18.43 1.32
N ASP A 173 4.61 -17.33 0.83
CA ASP A 173 4.29 -16.72 -0.46
C ASP A 173 5.40 -16.91 -1.51
N ALA A 174 6.28 -17.90 -1.34
CA ALA A 174 7.36 -18.18 -2.28
C ALA A 174 6.82 -18.39 -3.71
N GLY A 175 7.29 -17.58 -4.66
CA GLY A 175 6.87 -17.62 -6.06
C GLY A 175 5.55 -16.91 -6.37
N LEU A 176 4.91 -16.27 -5.39
CA LEU A 176 3.70 -15.45 -5.63
C LEU A 176 4.08 -14.00 -5.95
N THR A 177 3.18 -13.29 -6.64
CA THR A 177 3.26 -11.85 -6.85
C THR A 177 2.63 -11.11 -5.67
N TYR A 178 3.35 -10.16 -5.08
CA TYR A 178 2.75 -9.20 -4.17
C TYR A 178 2.09 -8.07 -4.93
N VAL A 179 0.78 -7.94 -4.78
CA VAL A 179 0.04 -6.74 -5.13
C VAL A 179 -0.05 -5.88 -3.88
N GLN A 180 0.63 -4.73 -3.89
CA GLN A 180 0.69 -3.85 -2.72
C GLN A 180 -0.50 -2.91 -2.75
N SER A 181 -1.31 -2.94 -1.70
CA SER A 181 -2.62 -2.28 -1.66
C SER A 181 -2.82 -1.42 -0.41
N LEU A 182 -3.70 -0.43 -0.56
CA LEU A 182 -4.23 0.40 0.51
C LEU A 182 -5.75 0.30 0.56
N ARG A 183 -6.32 0.74 1.68
CA ARG A 183 -7.77 0.75 1.91
C ARG A 183 -8.40 2.05 1.43
N TYR A 184 -9.49 1.91 0.70
CA TYR A 184 -10.29 2.98 0.15
C TYR A 184 -11.76 2.77 0.53
N SER A 185 -12.53 3.86 0.46
CA SER A 185 -13.99 3.85 0.52
C SER A 185 -14.55 3.96 -0.90
N ALA A 186 -15.50 3.09 -1.23
CA ALA A 186 -16.17 3.11 -2.52
C ALA A 186 -17.69 3.10 -2.32
N THR A 187 -18.39 4.04 -2.97
CA THR A 187 -19.86 3.97 -3.10
C THR A 187 -20.18 3.29 -4.41
N ILE A 188 -20.97 2.22 -4.33
CA ILE A 188 -21.39 1.39 -5.46
C ILE A 188 -22.86 1.66 -5.74
N ARG A 189 -23.17 2.02 -6.99
CA ARG A 189 -24.54 1.94 -7.51
C ARG A 189 -24.82 0.49 -7.89
N VAL A 190 -25.63 -0.17 -7.08
CA VAL A 190 -25.91 -1.60 -7.12
C VAL A 190 -26.81 -1.93 -8.31
N THR A 191 -26.45 -3.00 -9.01
CA THR A 191 -27.26 -3.61 -10.08
C THR A 191 -27.37 -5.12 -9.87
N ASP A 192 -28.15 -5.78 -10.72
CA ASP A 192 -28.27 -7.25 -10.75
C ASP A 192 -28.53 -7.90 -9.37
N GLY A 193 -29.50 -7.32 -8.64
CA GLY A 193 -29.92 -7.86 -7.34
C GLY A 193 -28.84 -7.90 -6.26
N GLY A 194 -27.73 -7.15 -6.41
CA GLY A 194 -26.64 -7.09 -5.44
C GLY A 194 -25.36 -7.80 -5.84
N ALA A 195 -25.32 -8.50 -6.97
CA ALA A 195 -24.11 -9.19 -7.45
C ALA A 195 -23.14 -8.27 -8.22
N ASP A 196 -23.68 -7.25 -8.90
CA ASP A 196 -22.93 -6.33 -9.77
C ASP A 196 -23.17 -4.86 -9.38
N GLY A 197 -22.44 -3.95 -10.00
CA GLY A 197 -22.63 -2.51 -9.83
C GLY A 197 -21.67 -1.64 -10.63
N VAL A 198 -21.66 -0.35 -10.30
CA VAL A 198 -20.74 0.65 -10.83
C VAL A 198 -20.22 1.49 -9.66
N ILE A 199 -18.90 1.71 -9.60
CA ILE A 199 -18.29 2.59 -8.59
C ILE A 199 -18.65 4.04 -8.95
N SER A 200 -19.44 4.70 -8.11
CA SER A 200 -19.93 6.08 -8.35
C SER A 200 -19.18 7.13 -7.54
N GLU A 201 -18.64 6.76 -6.38
CA GLU A 201 -17.79 7.63 -5.54
C GLU A 201 -16.58 6.86 -5.02
N TRP A 202 -15.47 7.57 -4.82
CA TRP A 202 -14.21 7.02 -4.35
C TRP A 202 -13.56 7.97 -3.36
N GLY A 203 -13.01 7.43 -2.28
CA GLY A 203 -12.29 8.20 -1.26
C GLY A 203 -11.24 7.37 -0.55
N THR A 204 -10.32 8.06 0.14
CA THR A 204 -9.38 7.42 1.06
C THR A 204 -10.12 6.99 2.33
N TYR A 205 -9.69 5.90 2.97
CA TYR A 205 -10.30 5.43 4.22
C TYR A 205 -9.41 5.77 5.42
N GLU A 206 -8.35 5.01 5.66
CA GLU A 206 -7.46 5.22 6.82
C GLU A 206 -6.30 6.17 6.54
N GLN A 207 -5.79 6.17 5.30
CA GLN A 207 -4.57 6.86 4.94
C GLN A 207 -4.69 7.43 3.53
N VAL A 208 -4.13 8.62 3.31
CA VAL A 208 -3.89 9.16 1.96
C VAL A 208 -2.54 8.65 1.46
N ALA A 209 -2.50 7.94 0.34
CA ALA A 209 -1.24 7.55 -0.26
C ALA A 209 -0.60 8.72 -1.01
N PRO A 210 0.74 8.75 -1.16
CA PRO A 210 1.41 9.73 -2.02
C PRO A 210 0.88 9.77 -3.46
N TRP A 211 0.40 8.65 -3.97
CA TRP A 211 -0.15 8.53 -5.33
C TRP A 211 -1.63 8.93 -5.46
N ASP A 212 -2.32 9.25 -4.36
CA ASP A 212 -3.73 9.65 -4.39
C ASP A 212 -3.93 11.17 -4.48
N VAL A 213 -2.86 11.96 -4.30
CA VAL A 213 -2.94 13.41 -4.12
C VAL A 213 -2.88 14.16 -5.46
N GLU A 214 -1.79 13.98 -6.19
CA GLU A 214 -1.50 14.72 -7.42
C GLU A 214 -0.68 13.85 -8.38
N PRO A 215 -0.58 14.24 -9.67
CA PRO A 215 0.24 13.50 -10.63
C PRO A 215 1.70 13.42 -10.21
N LEU A 216 2.27 12.22 -10.26
CA LEU A 216 3.65 11.96 -9.84
C LEU A 216 4.65 12.19 -10.95
N TYR A 217 5.84 12.68 -10.63
CA TYR A 217 7.05 12.52 -11.43
C TYR A 217 7.90 11.40 -10.83
N VAL A 218 8.30 10.43 -11.66
CA VAL A 218 8.95 9.20 -11.21
C VAL A 218 10.29 9.01 -11.92
N VAL A 219 11.34 8.77 -11.16
CA VAL A 219 12.65 8.34 -11.66
C VAL A 219 12.91 6.92 -11.18
N GLN A 220 13.22 6.04 -12.14
CA GLN A 220 13.64 4.67 -11.85
C GLN A 220 15.13 4.53 -12.14
N THR A 221 15.85 3.99 -11.17
CA THR A 221 17.25 3.61 -11.29
C THR A 221 17.35 2.07 -11.35
N GLU A 222 18.55 1.52 -11.22
CA GLU A 222 18.72 0.06 -11.16
C GLU A 222 18.07 -0.50 -9.90
N HIS A 223 18.31 0.15 -8.75
CA HIS A 223 17.95 -0.33 -7.41
C HIS A 223 16.90 0.51 -6.69
N ALA A 224 16.39 1.60 -7.27
CA ALA A 224 15.42 2.47 -6.60
C ALA A 224 14.34 2.99 -7.55
N VAL A 225 13.18 3.30 -6.97
CA VAL A 225 12.08 4.02 -7.61
C VAL A 225 11.76 5.21 -6.74
N ILE A 226 12.00 6.41 -7.26
CA ILE A 226 11.82 7.67 -6.54
C ILE A 226 10.67 8.41 -7.19
N ALA A 227 9.68 8.77 -6.40
CA ALA A 227 8.53 9.54 -6.83
C ALA A 227 8.39 10.80 -5.97
N GLY A 228 7.97 11.87 -6.63
CA GLY A 228 7.49 13.10 -6.01
C GLY A 228 6.43 13.70 -6.91
N TYR A 229 5.96 14.91 -6.63
CA TYR A 229 4.99 15.56 -7.50
C TYR A 229 5.65 16.18 -8.73
N GLN A 230 4.86 16.49 -9.78
CA GLN A 230 5.40 17.02 -11.03
C GLN A 230 6.20 18.32 -10.86
N ASP A 231 5.76 19.20 -9.97
CA ASP A 231 6.43 20.45 -9.64
C ASP A 231 7.70 20.24 -8.79
N GLU A 232 7.90 19.06 -8.21
CA GLU A 232 9.07 18.65 -7.43
C GLU A 232 10.05 17.79 -8.24
N SER A 233 9.95 17.75 -9.57
CA SER A 233 10.83 16.93 -10.43
C SER A 233 12.33 17.16 -10.19
N ALA A 234 12.76 18.40 -9.95
CA ALA A 234 14.16 18.70 -9.63
C ALA A 234 14.62 18.13 -8.27
N LEU A 235 13.71 18.01 -7.30
CA LEU A 235 13.96 17.32 -6.04
C LEU A 235 14.11 15.81 -6.29
N VAL A 236 13.19 15.22 -7.05
CA VAL A 236 13.22 13.78 -7.38
C VAL A 236 14.51 13.41 -8.12
N ASP A 237 14.91 14.16 -9.15
CA ASP A 237 16.13 13.92 -9.92
C ASP A 237 17.39 13.97 -9.03
N ARG A 238 17.46 14.95 -8.12
CA ARG A 238 18.56 15.07 -7.16
C ARG A 238 18.62 13.87 -6.22
N VAL A 239 17.47 13.47 -5.66
CA VAL A 239 17.36 12.39 -4.68
C VAL A 239 17.64 11.03 -5.31
N ALA A 240 17.31 10.82 -6.59
CA ALA A 240 17.49 9.55 -7.27
C ALA A 240 18.92 9.00 -7.20
N THR A 241 19.93 9.85 -7.35
CA THR A 241 21.34 9.42 -7.26
C THR A 241 21.71 8.95 -5.84
N LEU A 242 21.20 9.63 -4.82
CA LEU A 242 21.45 9.27 -3.43
C LEU A 242 20.71 7.98 -3.06
N ALA A 243 19.45 7.86 -3.49
CA ALA A 243 18.60 6.69 -3.28
C ALA A 243 19.19 5.43 -3.91
N GLU A 244 19.69 5.51 -5.14
CA GLU A 244 20.38 4.41 -5.83
C GLU A 244 21.52 3.84 -4.97
N SER A 245 22.40 4.70 -4.47
CA SER A 245 23.53 4.26 -3.64
C SER A 245 23.10 3.63 -2.31
N ALA A 246 22.04 4.15 -1.68
CA ALA A 246 21.49 3.61 -0.44
C ALA A 246 20.80 2.26 -0.67
N ALA A 247 20.03 2.15 -1.76
CA ALA A 247 19.31 0.93 -2.12
C ALA A 247 20.26 -0.21 -2.48
N ALA A 248 21.26 0.05 -3.33
CA ALA A 248 22.27 -0.93 -3.70
C ALA A 248 22.97 -1.52 -2.46
N TYR A 249 23.38 -0.66 -1.51
CA TYR A 249 23.99 -1.09 -0.26
C TYR A 249 23.10 -2.06 0.55
N ILE A 250 21.80 -1.76 0.66
CA ILE A 250 20.86 -2.63 1.40
C ILE A 250 20.62 -3.93 0.66
N ILE A 251 20.40 -3.90 -0.65
CA ILE A 251 20.18 -5.10 -1.48
C ILE A 251 21.39 -6.02 -1.40
N GLU A 252 22.59 -5.51 -1.64
CA GLU A 252 23.85 -6.27 -1.57
C GLU A 252 24.06 -6.89 -0.18
N ALA A 253 23.74 -6.15 0.89
CA ALA A 253 23.87 -6.66 2.26
C ALA A 253 22.93 -7.87 2.49
N TYR A 254 21.67 -7.77 2.08
CA TYR A 254 20.71 -8.87 2.22
C TYR A 254 21.04 -10.06 1.32
N GLU A 255 21.45 -9.82 0.07
CA GLU A 255 21.88 -10.89 -0.83
C GLU A 255 23.10 -11.62 -0.31
N HIS A 256 24.09 -10.90 0.23
CA HIS A 256 25.26 -11.51 0.85
C HIS A 256 24.91 -12.31 2.11
N GLU A 257 24.01 -11.82 2.97
CA GLU A 257 23.65 -12.49 4.23
C GLU A 257 22.64 -13.63 4.10
N ARG A 258 21.68 -13.51 3.18
CA ARG A 258 20.53 -14.41 3.03
C ARG A 258 20.50 -15.17 1.71
N GLY A 259 21.35 -14.81 0.75
CA GLY A 259 21.37 -15.37 -0.60
C GLY A 259 20.33 -14.77 -1.55
N TYR A 260 19.47 -13.86 -1.07
CA TYR A 260 18.54 -13.09 -1.88
C TYR A 260 18.06 -11.83 -1.13
N ALA A 261 17.64 -10.81 -1.88
CA ALA A 261 16.83 -9.69 -1.38
C ALA A 261 15.43 -9.76 -2.03
N PRO A 262 14.34 -9.67 -1.26
CA PRO A 262 12.98 -9.81 -1.77
C PRO A 262 12.55 -8.54 -2.50
N VAL A 263 13.19 -7.40 -2.22
CA VAL A 263 12.93 -6.13 -2.87
C VAL A 263 14.19 -5.76 -3.65
N GLN A 264 14.06 -5.71 -4.97
CA GLN A 264 15.17 -5.46 -5.90
C GLN A 264 15.20 -4.00 -6.38
N ARG A 265 14.11 -3.25 -6.13
CA ARG A 265 14.05 -1.81 -6.29
C ARG A 265 13.39 -1.20 -5.08
N MET A 266 14.06 -0.29 -4.40
CA MET A 266 13.53 0.33 -3.19
C MET A 266 12.60 1.50 -3.51
N PRO A 267 11.36 1.51 -3.00
CA PRO A 267 10.42 2.61 -3.19
C PRO A 267 10.71 3.78 -2.26
N LEU A 268 10.73 5.00 -2.81
CA LEU A 268 10.81 6.25 -2.08
C LEU A 268 9.83 7.28 -2.66
N PHE A 269 8.97 7.83 -1.82
CA PHE A 269 8.20 9.03 -2.10
C PHE A 269 8.78 10.21 -1.32
N VAL A 270 8.99 11.34 -1.99
CA VAL A 270 9.66 12.50 -1.41
C VAL A 270 8.89 13.77 -1.72
N SER A 271 8.78 14.67 -0.73
CA SER A 271 8.14 15.98 -0.86
C SER A 271 8.85 16.99 0.04
N GLU A 272 9.12 18.18 -0.49
CA GLU A 272 9.55 19.36 0.28
C GLU A 272 8.36 20.24 0.70
N ASP A 273 7.16 19.98 0.16
CA ASP A 273 5.92 20.59 0.64
C ASP A 273 5.43 19.89 1.92
N ALA A 274 5.46 20.63 3.04
CA ALA A 274 5.01 20.15 4.34
C ALA A 274 3.51 19.83 4.37
N ALA A 275 2.67 20.63 3.72
CA ALA A 275 1.24 20.41 3.72
C ALA A 275 0.88 19.12 2.96
N ARG A 276 1.54 18.86 1.83
CA ARG A 276 1.37 17.58 1.10
C ARG A 276 1.88 16.40 1.90
N PHE A 277 3.03 16.53 2.55
CA PHE A 277 3.58 15.46 3.38
C PHE A 277 2.66 15.14 4.55
N ASP A 278 2.13 16.15 5.24
CA ASP A 278 1.19 15.97 6.36
C ASP A 278 -0.10 15.26 5.95
N LEU A 279 -0.60 15.51 4.73
CA LEU A 279 -1.77 14.82 4.19
C LEU A 279 -1.57 13.30 4.13
N TRP A 280 -0.37 12.79 3.88
CA TRP A 280 -0.09 11.35 3.80
C TRP A 280 -0.32 10.60 5.11
N PHE A 281 -0.41 11.34 6.21
CA PHE A 281 -0.65 10.84 7.55
C PHE A 281 -2.01 11.26 8.09
N SER A 282 -2.83 11.93 7.27
CA SER A 282 -4.20 12.26 7.63
C SER A 282 -5.08 11.01 7.50
N SER A 283 -5.89 10.74 8.54
CA SER A 283 -6.92 9.71 8.53
C SER A 283 -8.31 10.35 8.51
N SER A 284 -9.27 9.73 7.82
CA SER A 284 -10.67 10.18 7.83
C SER A 284 -11.38 9.90 9.17
N GLU A 285 -10.86 8.95 9.96
CA GLU A 285 -11.29 8.75 11.34
C GLU A 285 -10.54 9.69 12.29
N PRO A 286 -11.21 10.27 13.30
CA PRO A 286 -10.56 11.01 14.37
C PRO A 286 -9.82 10.03 15.28
N ALA A 287 -8.69 9.50 14.83
CA ALA A 287 -7.68 9.05 15.78
C ALA A 287 -7.30 10.29 16.60
N PRO A 288 -7.24 10.22 17.94
CA PRO A 288 -6.68 11.31 18.71
C PRO A 288 -5.24 11.47 18.25
N ILE A 289 -5.01 12.48 17.41
CA ILE A 289 -3.68 12.90 16.98
C ILE A 289 -2.98 13.32 18.27
N SER A 290 -2.28 12.37 18.91
CA SER A 290 -1.40 12.72 20.01
C SER A 290 -0.39 13.71 19.46
N ASP A 291 -0.07 14.74 20.24
CA ASP A 291 0.85 15.85 19.95
C ASP A 291 2.32 15.42 19.65
N TRP A 292 2.53 14.17 19.23
CA TRP A 292 3.79 13.48 19.00
C TRP A 292 4.07 13.23 17.51
N TRP A 293 3.61 14.09 16.60
CA TRP A 293 3.99 14.02 15.17
C TRP A 293 5.11 14.98 14.75
N PRO A 294 6.19 15.22 15.53
CA PRO A 294 7.26 16.07 15.03
C PRO A 294 8.13 15.30 14.03
N ASP A 295 8.42 15.94 12.91
CA ASP A 295 9.76 15.86 12.30
C ASP A 295 10.19 14.47 11.81
N ARG A 296 9.33 13.78 11.03
CA ARG A 296 9.72 12.51 10.42
C ARG A 296 10.76 12.76 9.33
N SER A 297 12.02 12.47 9.66
CA SER A 297 13.11 12.44 8.68
C SER A 297 12.86 11.38 7.59
N GLY A 298 12.14 10.31 7.92
CA GLY A 298 11.70 9.26 7.01
C GLY A 298 10.65 8.36 7.68
N THR A 299 9.90 7.59 6.91
CA THR A 299 8.97 6.57 7.41
C THR A 299 8.76 5.48 6.37
N ASN A 300 8.75 4.23 6.79
CA ASN A 300 8.19 3.12 6.02
C ASN A 300 6.69 2.93 6.33
N PHE A 301 5.84 2.95 5.30
CA PHE A 301 4.46 2.50 5.39
C PHE A 301 4.34 1.07 4.91
N THR A 302 3.87 0.19 5.79
CA THR A 302 3.52 -1.18 5.41
C THR A 302 2.25 -1.15 4.56
N LEU A 303 2.28 -1.89 3.46
CA LEU A 303 1.16 -2.04 2.53
C LEU A 303 0.56 -3.44 2.71
N ALA A 304 -0.75 -3.57 2.49
CA ALA A 304 -1.44 -4.84 2.63
C ALA A 304 -1.48 -5.62 1.31
N SER A 305 -1.57 -6.94 1.40
CA SER A 305 -2.00 -7.79 0.29
C SER A 305 -3.53 -7.74 0.17
N PRO A 306 -4.10 -7.86 -1.05
CA PRO A 306 -5.55 -7.96 -1.22
C PRO A 306 -6.12 -9.20 -0.51
N ALA A 307 -7.40 -9.17 -0.16
CA ALA A 307 -8.12 -10.37 0.24
C ALA A 307 -8.34 -11.30 -0.96
N ALA A 308 -8.45 -12.61 -0.72
CA ALA A 308 -8.84 -13.55 -1.75
C ALA A 308 -10.26 -13.21 -2.23
N THR A 309 -10.43 -13.03 -3.54
CA THR A 309 -11.69 -12.58 -4.13
C THR A 309 -11.87 -13.09 -5.56
N ALA A 310 -13.06 -12.91 -6.13
CA ALA A 310 -13.39 -13.30 -7.49
C ALA A 310 -12.50 -12.61 -8.53
N GLY A 311 -12.06 -13.37 -9.54
CA GLY A 311 -11.22 -12.86 -10.62
C GLY A 311 -9.74 -12.66 -10.27
N LEU A 312 -9.35 -12.76 -8.99
CA LEU A 312 -7.96 -12.68 -8.58
C LEU A 312 -7.20 -13.94 -9.00
N GLY A 313 -6.06 -13.77 -9.66
CA GLY A 313 -5.21 -14.87 -10.08
C GLY A 313 -4.60 -15.63 -8.89
N ALA A 314 -4.56 -16.96 -8.97
CA ALA A 314 -3.98 -17.80 -7.91
C ALA A 314 -2.46 -17.60 -7.70
N HIS A 315 -1.80 -16.86 -8.59
CA HIS A 315 -0.40 -16.47 -8.47
C HIS A 315 -0.19 -15.22 -7.61
N VAL A 316 -1.25 -14.51 -7.20
CA VAL A 316 -1.17 -13.32 -6.35
C VAL A 316 -1.19 -13.74 -4.87
N ALA A 317 -0.29 -13.17 -4.08
CA ALA A 317 -0.30 -13.32 -2.62
C ALA A 317 -1.51 -12.61 -2.02
N THR A 318 -2.20 -13.29 -1.08
CA THR A 318 -3.42 -12.77 -0.46
C THR A 318 -3.31 -12.77 1.06
N GLY A 319 -3.84 -11.72 1.68
CA GLY A 319 -3.87 -11.56 3.14
C GLY A 319 -2.50 -11.24 3.76
N GLY A 320 -2.52 -10.45 4.84
CA GLY A 320 -1.29 -9.99 5.51
C GLY A 320 -0.60 -8.84 4.77
N ASP A 321 0.66 -8.62 5.11
CA ASP A 321 1.47 -7.53 4.57
C ASP A 321 2.07 -7.87 3.19
N ALA A 322 2.33 -6.83 2.39
CA ALA A 322 2.88 -6.89 1.04
C ALA A 322 4.17 -6.07 0.91
N GLY A 323 4.94 -5.91 1.99
CA GLY A 323 6.08 -5.00 2.06
C GLY A 323 5.66 -3.56 2.37
N GLY A 324 6.41 -2.57 1.88
CA GLY A 324 6.11 -1.17 2.20
C GLY A 324 6.73 -0.15 1.27
N VAL A 325 6.41 1.11 1.50
CA VAL A 325 6.95 2.27 0.78
C VAL A 325 7.61 3.25 1.74
N VAL A 326 8.76 3.81 1.36
CA VAL A 326 9.40 4.84 2.16
C VAL A 326 8.86 6.20 1.76
N THR A 327 8.61 7.06 2.74
CA THR A 327 8.28 8.48 2.56
C THR A 327 9.28 9.36 3.30
N ILE A 328 9.75 10.42 2.64
CA ILE A 328 10.64 11.42 3.23
C ILE A 328 10.04 12.81 3.02
N GLY A 329 9.85 13.54 4.12
CA GLY A 329 9.33 14.90 4.12
C GLY A 329 10.45 15.96 4.27
N PRO A 330 10.06 17.24 4.45
CA PRO A 330 10.99 18.37 4.49
C PRO A 330 12.12 18.18 5.50
N SER A 331 11.80 17.71 6.70
CA SER A 331 12.75 17.43 7.78
C SER A 331 13.89 16.51 7.37
N GLY A 332 13.60 15.43 6.62
CA GLY A 332 14.62 14.50 6.15
C GLY A 332 15.55 15.11 5.10
N ILE A 333 15.04 16.10 4.35
CA ILE A 333 15.75 16.79 3.28
C ILE A 333 16.66 17.89 3.87
N LEU A 334 16.20 18.61 4.89
CA LEU A 334 16.85 19.81 5.43
C LEU A 334 18.26 19.57 6.04
N HIS A 335 18.58 18.34 6.43
CA HIS A 335 19.85 18.00 7.07
C HIS A 335 20.97 17.62 6.09
N GLY A 336 20.72 17.76 4.79
CA GLY A 336 21.71 17.57 3.72
C GLY A 336 21.94 16.12 3.31
N ASP A 337 22.64 15.94 2.19
CA ASP A 337 22.70 14.67 1.44
C ASP A 337 23.25 13.48 2.24
N THR A 338 24.20 13.72 3.16
CA THR A 338 24.75 12.64 3.99
C THR A 338 23.71 12.09 4.95
N PHE A 339 22.94 12.99 5.58
CA PHE A 339 21.85 12.59 6.47
C PHE A 339 20.74 11.91 5.66
N LEU A 340 20.30 12.54 4.57
CA LEU A 340 19.26 12.01 3.69
C LEU A 340 19.58 10.60 3.20
N ARG A 341 20.81 10.34 2.74
CA ARG A 341 21.26 9.00 2.34
C ARG A 341 21.23 8.00 3.48
N SER A 342 21.66 8.40 4.68
CA SER A 342 21.61 7.54 5.87
C SER A 342 20.17 7.18 6.23
N THR A 343 19.26 8.15 6.17
CA THR A 343 17.83 7.95 6.42
C THR A 343 17.22 7.01 5.38
N MET A 344 17.51 7.19 4.08
CA MET A 344 17.06 6.28 3.04
C MET A 344 17.54 4.85 3.29
N ALA A 345 18.82 4.65 3.62
CA ALA A 345 19.35 3.32 3.92
C ALA A 345 18.65 2.67 5.14
N HIS A 346 18.36 3.45 6.19
CA HIS A 346 17.61 2.99 7.35
C HIS A 346 16.20 2.55 6.96
N GLU A 347 15.44 3.40 6.26
CA GLU A 347 14.04 3.11 5.90
C GLU A 347 13.93 1.98 4.85
N PHE A 348 14.88 1.88 3.93
CA PHE A 348 14.93 0.75 2.99
C PHE A 348 15.17 -0.59 3.68
N ALA A 349 15.90 -0.59 4.81
CA ALA A 349 16.06 -1.80 5.61
C ALA A 349 14.71 -2.26 6.19
N HIS A 350 13.83 -1.34 6.60
CA HIS A 350 12.46 -1.65 7.02
C HIS A 350 11.62 -2.20 5.87
N THR A 351 11.76 -1.65 4.65
CA THR A 351 11.06 -2.19 3.47
C THR A 351 11.38 -3.66 3.23
N VAL A 352 12.67 -4.02 3.29
CA VAL A 352 13.09 -5.42 3.12
C VAL A 352 12.62 -6.29 4.29
N ALA A 353 12.68 -5.77 5.52
CA ALA A 353 12.21 -6.50 6.70
C ALA A 353 10.72 -6.80 6.63
N ALA A 354 9.89 -5.83 6.24
CA ALA A 354 8.45 -6.01 6.04
C ALA A 354 8.15 -7.07 4.97
N ALA A 355 8.95 -7.12 3.90
CA ALA A 355 8.83 -8.15 2.87
C ALA A 355 9.33 -9.55 3.29
N MET A 356 10.08 -9.65 4.40
CA MET A 356 10.65 -10.90 4.91
C MET A 356 9.84 -11.51 6.05
N LEU A 357 8.98 -10.73 6.71
CA LEU A 357 8.23 -11.16 7.87
C LEU A 357 6.84 -11.62 7.42
N PRO A 358 6.52 -12.93 7.52
CA PRO A 358 5.18 -13.39 7.27
C PRO A 358 4.29 -13.01 8.45
N ASP A 359 3.68 -11.83 8.44
CA ASP A 359 2.61 -11.54 9.38
C ASP A 359 1.28 -12.05 8.80
N ARG A 360 0.97 -13.31 9.12
CA ARG A 360 -0.39 -13.86 8.96
C ARG A 360 -1.05 -13.94 10.33
N THR A 361 -1.24 -12.81 11.00
CA THR A 361 -2.16 -12.71 12.13
C THR A 361 -3.61 -12.52 11.64
N GLY A 362 -4.08 -13.45 10.82
CA GLY A 362 -5.51 -13.72 10.59
C GLY A 362 -5.91 -15.03 11.29
N PRO A 363 -7.17 -15.22 11.71
CA PRO A 363 -7.54 -16.37 12.53
C PRO A 363 -7.16 -17.68 11.84
N ALA A 364 -6.34 -18.47 12.53
CA ALA A 364 -6.01 -19.83 12.13
C ALA A 364 -7.31 -20.64 11.96
N GLY A 365 -7.64 -21.00 10.72
CA GLY A 365 -8.80 -21.82 10.37
C GLY A 365 -9.30 -21.44 8.99
N THR A 366 -8.72 -21.98 7.93
CA THR A 366 -9.01 -23.35 7.52
C THR A 366 -7.86 -23.91 6.68
N ALA A 367 -7.45 -25.13 7.01
CA ALA A 367 -6.53 -25.89 6.19
C ALA A 367 -7.20 -26.30 4.88
N ARG A 368 -6.44 -26.15 3.79
CA ARG A 368 -6.45 -26.88 2.49
C ARG A 368 -7.79 -27.38 1.92
#